data_AF-A0AAD7EF08-F1
#
_entry.id   AF-A0AAD7EF08-F1
#
_cell.length_a   1.000
_cell.length_b   1.000
_cell.length_c   1.000
_cell.angle_alpha   90.00
_cell.angle_beta   90.00
_cell.angle_gamma   90.00
#
_symmetry.space_group_name_H-M   'P 1'
#
loop_
_entity.id
_entity.type
_entity.pdbx_description
1 polymer ?
#
loop_
_entity_poly.entity_id
_entity_poly.type
_entity_poly.pdbx_seq_one_letter_code
_entity_poly.pdbx_strand_id
1 'polypeptide(L)'
;MSHEEDQLIPNLYRYLQPSEAEFLYSARVWSEYSMKRKKANTQNRRLTLEDLEDSWDRGIPRINTLFQKDRHTLVYDRGWRVRTDWKQYQLLKHNLLWWTSQRHDGKLWQLNSYRVDMIAALGGVEGILEHTLFKGTYFPTWEALFWEKASGFQESMRYKKLTNAQRSGLNQIPNHRFTLWW
;
A
#
# COMPACT_ATOMS: atom_id res chain seq x y z
N MET A 1 3.87 24.48 9.49
CA MET A 1 4.94 23.46 9.55
C MET A 1 6.24 24.19 9.32
N SER A 2 7.23 24.05 10.22
CA SER A 2 8.57 24.63 10.06
C SER A 2 9.48 23.66 9.32
N HIS A 3 10.37 24.16 8.47
CA HIS A 3 11.40 23.42 7.75
C HIS A 3 12.64 24.33 7.62
N GLU A 4 13.83 23.73 7.48
CA GLU A 4 15.05 24.47 7.16
C GLU A 4 14.91 25.15 5.79
N GLU A 5 15.59 26.27 5.58
CA GLU A 5 15.57 26.99 4.31
C GLU A 5 16.01 26.03 3.18
N ASP A 6 15.23 26.00 2.09
CA ASP A 6 15.39 25.13 0.91
C ASP A 6 15.03 23.62 1.07
N GLN A 7 14.67 23.13 2.25
CA GLN A 7 14.20 21.75 2.41
C GLN A 7 12.70 21.61 2.11
N LEU A 8 12.36 21.03 0.96
CA LEU A 8 10.97 20.80 0.53
C LEU A 8 10.53 19.35 0.79
N ILE A 9 9.55 19.17 1.68
CA ILE A 9 8.91 17.87 1.90
C ILE A 9 7.91 17.58 0.77
N PRO A 10 8.00 16.43 0.07
CA PRO A 10 7.06 16.07 -0.98
C PRO A 10 5.62 15.98 -0.46
N ASN A 11 4.67 16.55 -1.20
CA ASN A 11 3.25 16.47 -0.87
C ASN A 11 2.59 15.25 -1.56
N LEU A 12 1.74 14.52 -0.82
CA LEU A 12 0.95 13.39 -1.32
C LEU A 12 0.15 13.71 -2.59
N TYR A 13 -0.40 14.92 -2.73
CA TYR A 13 -1.25 15.28 -3.88
C TYR A 13 -0.53 15.10 -5.22
N ARG A 14 0.80 15.32 -5.27
CA ARG A 14 1.60 15.16 -6.49
C ARG A 14 1.67 13.71 -6.98
N TYR A 15 1.48 12.74 -6.08
CA TYR A 15 1.57 11.31 -6.37
C TYR A 15 0.21 10.65 -6.56
N LEU A 16 -0.88 11.39 -6.33
CA LEU A 16 -2.22 10.92 -6.57
C LEU A 16 -2.67 11.41 -7.94
N GLN A 17 -3.10 10.47 -8.78
CA GLN A 17 -3.62 10.82 -10.09
C GLN A 17 -5.01 11.46 -9.94
N PRO A 18 -5.28 12.61 -10.60
CA PRO A 18 -6.62 13.19 -10.61
C PRO A 18 -7.64 12.24 -11.22
N SER A 19 -8.86 12.24 -10.68
CA SER A 19 -9.94 11.35 -11.14
C SER A 19 -10.27 11.51 -12.62
N GLU A 20 -10.27 12.75 -13.13
CA GLU A 20 -10.50 13.03 -14.55
C GLU A 20 -9.48 12.31 -15.45
N ALA A 21 -8.20 12.43 -15.10
CA ALA A 21 -7.16 11.71 -15.82
C ALA A 21 -7.37 10.20 -15.72
N GLU A 22 -7.64 9.64 -14.53
CA GLU A 22 -7.94 8.20 -14.36
C GLU A 22 -9.09 7.72 -15.25
N PHE A 23 -10.17 8.48 -15.38
CA PHE A 23 -11.29 8.10 -16.24
C PHE A 23 -10.92 8.09 -17.73
N LEU A 24 -10.19 9.11 -18.18
CA LEU A 24 -9.68 9.17 -19.56
C LEU A 24 -8.72 8.02 -19.86
N TYR A 25 -7.76 7.77 -18.98
CA TYR A 25 -6.85 6.64 -19.11
C TYR A 25 -7.59 5.30 -19.05
N SER A 26 -8.59 5.16 -18.20
CA SER A 26 -9.40 3.93 -18.10
C SER A 26 -10.08 3.59 -19.42
N ALA A 27 -10.76 4.56 -20.04
CA ALA A 27 -11.43 4.34 -21.33
C ALA A 27 -10.44 3.88 -22.41
N ARG A 28 -9.27 4.52 -22.47
CA ARG A 28 -8.19 4.15 -23.40
C ARG A 28 -7.67 2.73 -23.13
N VAL A 29 -7.30 2.45 -21.89
CA VAL A 29 -6.68 1.18 -21.46
C VAL A 29 -7.61 0.00 -21.71
N TRP A 30 -8.90 0.14 -21.40
CA TRP A 30 -9.89 -0.91 -21.66
C TRP A 30 -10.21 -1.10 -23.15
N SER A 31 -10.17 -0.01 -23.94
CA SER A 31 -10.27 -0.10 -25.41
C SER A 31 -9.08 -0.86 -26.01
N GLU A 32 -7.86 -0.51 -25.61
CA GLU A 32 -6.62 -1.19 -26.03
C GLU A 32 -6.64 -2.67 -25.61
N TYR A 33 -7.06 -2.98 -24.38
CA TYR A 33 -7.23 -4.36 -23.92
C TYR A 33 -8.22 -5.14 -24.79
N SER A 34 -9.37 -4.57 -25.13
CA SER A 34 -10.37 -5.19 -26.01
C SER A 34 -9.79 -5.53 -27.39
N MET A 35 -9.00 -4.61 -27.95
CA MET A 35 -8.31 -4.82 -29.23
C MET A 35 -7.23 -5.89 -29.14
N LYS A 36 -6.37 -5.86 -28.11
CA LYS A 36 -5.34 -6.88 -27.86
C LYS A 36 -5.96 -8.27 -27.69
N ARG A 37 -7.08 -8.36 -26.95
CA ARG A 37 -7.83 -9.61 -26.76
C ARG A 37 -8.40 -10.15 -28.08
N LYS A 38 -8.97 -9.29 -28.93
CA LYS A 38 -9.45 -9.69 -30.27
C LYS A 38 -8.31 -10.21 -31.13
N LYS A 39 -7.17 -9.50 -31.17
CA LYS A 39 -5.97 -9.92 -31.93
C LYS A 39 -5.44 -11.28 -31.45
N ALA A 40 -5.35 -11.48 -30.14
CA ALA A 40 -4.91 -12.76 -29.57
C ALA A 40 -5.87 -13.90 -29.96
N ASN A 41 -7.18 -13.68 -29.88
CA ASN A 41 -8.18 -14.65 -30.32
C ASN A 41 -8.09 -14.97 -31.82
N THR A 42 -7.88 -13.98 -32.69
CA THR A 42 -7.70 -14.23 -34.14
C THR A 42 -6.44 -15.04 -34.45
N GLN A 43 -5.42 -14.94 -33.58
CA GLN A 43 -4.19 -15.73 -33.66
C GLN A 43 -4.30 -17.07 -32.90
N ASN A 44 -5.48 -17.41 -32.36
CA ASN A 44 -5.69 -18.56 -31.47
C ASN A 44 -4.70 -18.63 -30.29
N ARG A 45 -4.22 -17.47 -29.83
CA ARG A 45 -3.33 -17.34 -28.68
C ARG A 45 -4.10 -16.80 -27.47
N ARG A 46 -3.75 -17.27 -26.28
CA ARG A 46 -4.24 -16.67 -25.02
C ARG A 46 -3.39 -15.45 -24.67
N LEU A 47 -4.05 -14.34 -24.34
CA LEU A 47 -3.39 -13.13 -23.84
C LEU A 47 -2.61 -13.45 -22.56
N THR A 48 -1.33 -13.08 -22.51
CA THR A 48 -0.44 -13.29 -21.36
C THR A 48 -0.24 -12.00 -20.57
N LEU A 49 0.45 -12.11 -19.43
CA LEU A 49 0.81 -10.98 -18.58
C LEU A 49 1.66 -9.94 -19.33
N GLU A 50 2.64 -10.43 -20.09
CA GLU A 50 3.61 -9.64 -20.86
C GLU A 50 2.93 -8.67 -21.85
N ASP A 51 1.80 -9.08 -22.44
CA ASP A 51 1.06 -8.25 -23.38
C ASP A 51 0.42 -7.01 -22.73
N LEU A 52 0.33 -6.98 -21.40
CA LEU A 52 -0.37 -5.96 -20.60
C LEU A 52 0.52 -5.29 -19.55
N GLU A 53 1.83 -5.49 -19.61
CA GLU A 53 2.77 -4.94 -18.61
C GLU A 53 2.70 -3.40 -18.57
N ASP A 54 2.61 -2.76 -19.74
CA ASP A 54 2.51 -1.29 -19.88
C ASP A 54 1.30 -0.68 -19.15
N SER A 55 0.21 -1.44 -19.02
CA SER A 55 -1.07 -0.99 -18.47
C SER A 55 -1.51 -1.74 -17.22
N TRP A 56 -0.60 -2.49 -16.59
CA TRP A 56 -0.89 -3.41 -15.50
C TRP A 56 -1.67 -2.79 -14.34
N ASP A 57 -1.18 -1.65 -13.85
CA ASP A 57 -1.78 -0.91 -12.73
C ASP A 57 -2.72 0.23 -13.19
N ARG A 58 -3.17 0.20 -14.45
CA ARG A 58 -4.05 1.24 -15.02
C ARG A 58 -5.49 0.74 -15.20
N GLY A 59 -6.39 1.71 -15.30
CA GLY A 59 -7.81 1.48 -15.54
C GLY A 59 -8.67 1.40 -14.29
N ILE A 60 -9.96 1.67 -14.46
CA ILE A 60 -11.01 1.49 -13.45
C ILE A 60 -12.11 0.63 -14.09
N PRO A 61 -12.30 -0.62 -13.63
CA PRO A 61 -11.45 -1.37 -12.70
C PRO A 61 -10.01 -1.57 -13.20
N ARG A 62 -9.05 -1.82 -12.30
CA ARG A 62 -7.64 -2.03 -12.67
C ARG A 62 -7.46 -3.29 -13.50
N ILE A 63 -6.67 -3.26 -14.57
CA ILE A 63 -6.48 -4.41 -15.48
C ILE A 63 -5.94 -5.64 -14.74
N ASN A 64 -5.01 -5.45 -13.80
CA ASN A 64 -4.42 -6.54 -13.03
C ASN A 64 -5.45 -7.40 -12.26
N THR A 65 -6.67 -6.89 -12.01
CA THR A 65 -7.75 -7.65 -11.36
C THR A 65 -8.20 -8.87 -12.17
N LEU A 66 -8.00 -8.86 -13.50
CA LEU A 66 -8.31 -9.98 -14.39
C LEU A 66 -7.49 -11.25 -14.11
N PHE A 67 -6.33 -11.08 -13.47
CA PHE A 67 -5.35 -12.13 -13.20
C PHE A 67 -5.30 -12.52 -11.72
N GLN A 68 -6.30 -12.13 -10.94
CA GLN A 68 -6.42 -12.55 -9.55
C GLN A 68 -6.63 -14.07 -9.42
N LYS A 69 -6.06 -14.65 -8.37
CA LYS A 69 -6.21 -16.06 -8.02
C LYS A 69 -7.68 -16.46 -7.86
N ASP A 70 -8.46 -15.61 -7.18
CA ASP A 70 -9.84 -15.90 -6.78
C ASP A 70 -10.89 -15.30 -7.74
N ARG A 71 -10.52 -14.93 -8.97
CA ARG A 71 -11.44 -14.25 -9.90
C ARG A 71 -12.73 -15.03 -10.15
N HIS A 72 -12.66 -16.36 -10.16
CA HIS A 72 -13.80 -17.23 -10.45
C HIS A 72 -14.85 -17.21 -9.33
N THR A 73 -14.44 -17.01 -8.08
CA THR A 73 -15.37 -16.89 -6.95
C THR A 73 -15.93 -15.47 -6.86
N LEU A 74 -15.14 -14.45 -7.20
CA LEU A 74 -15.56 -13.05 -7.18
C LEU A 74 -16.69 -12.71 -8.16
N VAL A 75 -16.88 -13.50 -9.21
CA VAL A 75 -18.02 -13.33 -10.15
C VAL A 75 -19.38 -13.45 -9.43
N TYR A 76 -19.43 -14.24 -8.35
CA TYR A 76 -20.64 -14.45 -7.54
C TYR A 76 -20.82 -13.38 -6.45
N ASP A 77 -19.79 -12.58 -6.14
CA ASP A 77 -19.84 -11.55 -5.12
C ASP A 77 -20.50 -10.26 -5.65
N ARG A 78 -21.83 -10.31 -5.78
CA ARG A 78 -22.66 -9.19 -6.23
C ARG A 78 -23.13 -8.32 -5.05
N GLY A 79 -23.35 -7.04 -5.32
CA GLY A 79 -23.83 -6.07 -4.31
C GLY A 79 -22.81 -5.73 -3.21
N TRP A 80 -21.52 -6.01 -3.44
CA TRP A 80 -20.47 -5.82 -2.44
C TRP A 80 -20.28 -4.35 -2.00
N ARG A 81 -20.56 -3.37 -2.87
CA ARG A 81 -20.45 -1.93 -2.53
C ARG A 81 -21.42 -1.53 -1.41
N VAL A 82 -22.72 -1.78 -1.63
CA VAL A 82 -23.77 -1.52 -0.61
C VAL A 82 -23.50 -2.31 0.66
N ARG A 83 -23.09 -3.58 0.51
CA ARG A 83 -22.71 -4.41 1.66
C ARG A 83 -21.57 -3.80 2.48
N THR A 84 -20.57 -3.20 1.83
CA THR A 84 -19.42 -2.59 2.50
C THR A 84 -19.80 -1.30 3.19
N ASP A 85 -20.63 -0.48 2.56
CA ASP A 85 -21.17 0.75 3.16
C ASP A 85 -22.02 0.44 4.41
N TRP A 86 -22.89 -0.57 4.33
CA TRP A 86 -23.73 -1.00 5.45
C TRP A 86 -22.97 -1.61 6.63
N LYS A 87 -21.67 -1.93 6.47
CA LYS A 87 -20.86 -2.40 7.60
C LYS A 87 -20.75 -1.36 8.72
N GLN A 88 -20.98 -0.08 8.44
CA GLN A 88 -21.01 0.96 9.48
C GLN A 88 -22.07 0.70 10.57
N TYR A 89 -23.15 -0.01 10.24
CA TYR A 89 -24.21 -0.37 11.19
C TYR A 89 -23.97 -1.72 11.87
N GLN A 90 -23.03 -2.53 11.36
CA GLN A 90 -22.73 -3.87 11.89
C GLN A 90 -21.45 -3.89 12.73
N LEU A 91 -20.48 -3.04 12.38
CA LEU A 91 -19.16 -3.00 12.99
C LEU A 91 -18.93 -1.65 13.65
N LEU A 92 -18.42 -1.67 14.89
CA LEU A 92 -18.05 -0.45 15.61
C LEU A 92 -16.83 0.25 14.98
N LYS A 93 -15.97 -0.52 14.30
CA LYS A 93 -14.77 0.02 13.65
C LYS A 93 -15.15 0.75 12.36
N HIS A 94 -14.89 2.05 12.31
CA HIS A 94 -15.07 2.85 11.11
C HIS A 94 -14.11 2.41 9.98
N ASN A 95 -14.64 2.31 8.76
CA ASN A 95 -13.87 2.00 7.56
C ASN A 95 -13.71 3.25 6.68
N LEU A 96 -12.47 3.77 6.58
CA LEU A 96 -12.14 4.93 5.75
C LEU A 96 -12.28 4.64 4.23
N LEU A 97 -12.16 3.37 3.83
CA LEU A 97 -12.20 2.93 2.43
C LEU A 97 -13.49 2.13 2.17
N TRP A 98 -14.64 2.69 2.53
CA TRP A 98 -15.94 2.04 2.36
C TRP A 98 -16.40 1.94 0.90
N TRP A 99 -15.94 2.84 0.04
CA TRP A 99 -16.37 2.98 -1.35
C TRP A 99 -15.62 2.08 -2.34
N THR A 100 -14.49 1.48 -1.94
CA THR A 100 -13.61 0.69 -2.80
C THR A 100 -13.34 -0.70 -2.24
N SER A 101 -12.99 -1.64 -3.11
CA SER A 101 -12.49 -2.96 -2.74
C SER A 101 -11.31 -3.33 -3.62
N GLN A 102 -10.17 -3.67 -3.02
CA GLN A 102 -8.99 -4.10 -3.78
C GLN A 102 -9.23 -5.39 -4.58
N ARG A 103 -10.22 -6.21 -4.18
CA ARG A 103 -10.59 -7.43 -4.92
C ARG A 103 -11.32 -7.09 -6.22
N HIS A 104 -12.23 -6.13 -6.20
CA HIS A 104 -13.06 -5.80 -7.35
C HIS A 104 -12.50 -4.65 -8.19
N ASP A 105 -12.06 -3.57 -7.55
CA ASP A 105 -11.57 -2.37 -8.21
C ASP A 105 -10.05 -2.41 -8.45
N GLY A 106 -9.32 -3.23 -7.67
CA GLY A 106 -7.86 -3.21 -7.62
C GLY A 106 -7.32 -2.13 -6.69
N LYS A 107 -5.99 -1.99 -6.63
CA LYS A 107 -5.34 -0.93 -5.84
C LYS A 107 -5.40 0.38 -6.63
N LEU A 108 -6.10 1.39 -6.11
CA LEU A 108 -6.37 2.63 -6.85
C LEU A 108 -5.27 3.70 -6.71
N TRP A 109 -4.27 3.50 -5.86
CA TRP A 109 -3.16 4.43 -5.68
C TRP A 109 -1.84 3.68 -5.52
N GLN A 110 -0.74 4.31 -5.93
CA GLN A 110 0.61 3.77 -5.81
C GLN A 110 1.53 4.86 -5.25
N LEU A 111 2.05 4.67 -4.04
CA LEU A 111 2.90 5.65 -3.34
C LEU A 111 4.36 5.19 -3.23
N ASN A 112 4.80 4.29 -4.12
CA ASN A 112 6.17 3.80 -4.11
C ASN A 112 7.16 4.92 -4.45
N SER A 113 6.82 5.78 -5.41
CA SER A 113 7.63 6.96 -5.75
C SER A 113 7.65 7.99 -4.63
N TYR A 114 6.52 8.21 -3.93
CA TYR A 114 6.48 9.07 -2.75
C TYR A 114 7.47 8.63 -1.67
N ARG A 115 7.58 7.31 -1.43
CA ARG A 115 8.57 6.77 -0.50
C ARG A 115 10.01 7.09 -0.92
N VAL A 116 10.34 6.93 -2.20
CA VAL A 116 11.68 7.18 -2.74
C VAL A 116 12.01 8.68 -2.64
N ASP A 117 11.09 9.53 -3.06
CA ASP A 117 11.30 10.98 -3.06
C ASP A 117 11.33 11.55 -1.64
N MET A 118 10.60 10.97 -0.69
CA MET A 118 10.70 11.32 0.73
C MET A 118 12.09 11.01 1.29
N ILE A 119 12.67 9.86 0.94
CA ILE A 119 14.04 9.50 1.35
C ILE A 119 15.03 10.50 0.75
N ALA A 120 14.87 10.85 -0.53
CA ALA A 120 15.74 11.82 -1.18
C ALA A 120 15.62 13.23 -0.57
N ALA A 121 14.41 13.69 -0.27
CA ALA A 121 14.17 15.00 0.35
C ALA A 121 14.72 15.14 1.77
N LEU A 122 14.94 14.01 2.46
CA LEU A 122 15.55 13.95 3.78
C LEU A 122 17.09 13.75 3.74
N GLY A 123 17.72 13.89 2.57
CA GLY A 123 19.18 13.76 2.44
C GLY A 123 19.66 12.33 2.14
N GLY A 124 18.78 11.46 1.66
CA GLY A 124 19.11 10.06 1.36
C GLY A 124 19.14 9.18 2.60
N VAL A 125 19.39 7.88 2.41
CA VAL A 125 19.37 6.92 3.52
C VAL A 125 20.49 7.21 4.54
N GLU A 126 21.70 7.53 4.06
CA GLU A 126 22.83 7.83 4.95
C GLU A 126 22.60 9.08 5.78
N GLY A 127 22.12 10.17 5.16
CA GLY A 127 21.77 11.41 5.88
C GLY A 127 20.72 11.19 6.96
N ILE A 128 19.69 10.37 6.68
CA ILE A 128 18.70 9.99 7.69
C ILE A 128 19.34 9.20 8.83
N LEU A 129 20.23 8.24 8.52
CA LEU A 129 20.86 7.38 9.53
C LEU A 129 21.86 8.13 10.44
N GLU A 130 22.39 9.27 10.02
CA GLU A 130 23.20 10.15 10.89
C GLU A 130 22.41 10.68 12.10
N HIS A 131 21.09 10.80 11.97
CA HIS A 131 20.19 11.20 13.06
C HIS A 131 19.71 10.02 13.90
N THR A 132 20.37 8.85 13.82
CA THR A 132 19.93 7.64 14.51
C THR A 132 21.07 6.97 15.26
N LEU A 133 20.76 6.00 16.11
CA LEU A 133 21.74 5.14 16.79
C LEU A 133 22.41 4.10 15.86
N PHE A 134 22.26 4.20 14.53
CA PHE A 134 22.78 3.21 13.58
C PHE A 134 24.28 2.97 13.74
N LYS A 135 25.10 4.03 13.86
CA LYS A 135 26.56 3.88 14.07
C LYS A 135 26.90 3.15 15.36
N GLY A 136 26.07 3.29 16.40
CA GLY A 136 26.24 2.59 17.68
C GLY A 136 26.00 1.08 17.59
N THR A 137 25.23 0.62 16.59
CA THR A 137 25.01 -0.81 16.34
C THR A 137 26.18 -1.50 15.65
N TYR A 138 27.13 -0.72 15.12
CA TYR A 138 28.36 -1.21 14.48
C TYR A 138 28.13 -2.16 13.29
N PHE A 139 26.96 -2.09 12.63
CA PHE A 139 26.73 -2.79 11.37
C PHE A 139 27.50 -2.12 10.22
N PRO A 140 28.07 -2.89 9.28
CA PRO A 140 28.85 -2.33 8.16
C PRO A 140 27.98 -1.67 7.09
N THR A 141 26.72 -2.09 6.92
CA THR A 141 25.80 -1.60 5.87
C THR A 141 24.35 -1.68 6.33
N TRP A 142 23.48 -0.81 5.80
CA TRP A 142 22.05 -0.77 6.13
C TRP A 142 21.15 -1.65 5.24
N GLU A 143 21.65 -2.14 4.10
CA GLU A 143 20.85 -2.77 3.04
C GLU A 143 20.11 -4.05 3.46
N ALA A 144 20.70 -4.84 4.36
CA ALA A 144 20.17 -6.12 4.81
C ALA A 144 19.51 -6.06 6.20
N LEU A 145 19.23 -4.85 6.71
CA LEU A 145 18.58 -4.69 8.00
C LEU A 145 17.06 -4.81 7.88
N PHE A 146 16.47 -5.53 8.84
CA PHE A 146 15.04 -5.70 8.94
C PHE A 146 14.57 -5.34 10.34
N TRP A 147 13.54 -4.51 10.42
CA TRP A 147 12.83 -4.28 11.67
C TRP A 147 12.00 -5.52 12.04
N GLU A 148 12.31 -6.15 13.17
CA GLU A 148 11.48 -7.21 13.72
C GLU A 148 10.10 -6.63 14.10
N LYS A 149 9.04 -7.12 13.45
CA LYS A 149 7.66 -6.57 13.57
C LYS A 149 6.92 -7.06 14.81
N ALA A 150 7.25 -8.24 15.31
CA ALA A 150 6.65 -8.82 16.49
C ALA A 150 7.75 -9.49 17.29
N SER A 151 8.06 -8.95 18.47
CA SER A 151 8.91 -9.68 19.40
C SER A 151 8.09 -10.84 19.97
N GLY A 152 8.67 -12.03 20.02
CA GLY A 152 8.00 -13.21 20.60
C GLY A 152 7.46 -12.95 22.02
N PHE A 153 8.07 -12.01 22.75
CA PHE A 153 7.57 -11.53 24.04
C PHE A 153 6.19 -10.85 23.93
N GLN A 154 6.01 -9.86 23.04
CA GLN A 154 4.73 -9.15 22.89
C GLN A 154 3.61 -10.09 22.45
N GLU A 155 3.89 -11.04 21.55
CA GLU A 155 2.91 -12.05 21.14
C GLU A 155 2.54 -12.99 22.28
N SER A 156 3.53 -13.47 23.07
CA SER A 156 3.28 -14.35 24.21
C SER A 156 2.44 -13.70 25.31
N MET A 157 2.50 -12.36 25.43
CA MET A 157 1.74 -11.58 26.40
C MET A 157 0.39 -11.12 25.87
N ARG A 158 0.20 -11.05 24.55
CA ARG A 158 -1.03 -10.55 23.90
C ARG A 158 -2.29 -11.29 24.33
N TYR A 159 -2.19 -12.61 24.47
CA TYR A 159 -3.32 -13.48 24.81
C TYR A 159 -3.39 -13.82 26.30
N LYS A 160 -2.42 -13.36 27.11
CA LYS A 160 -2.44 -13.56 28.55
C LYS A 160 -3.43 -12.60 29.22
N LYS A 161 -3.98 -13.04 30.36
CA LYS A 161 -4.85 -12.20 31.19
C LYS A 161 -3.98 -11.17 31.93
N LEU A 162 -4.03 -9.94 31.46
CA LEU A 162 -3.27 -8.81 31.98
C LEU A 162 -4.21 -7.76 32.56
N THR A 163 -3.74 -7.03 33.56
CA THR A 163 -4.42 -5.84 34.06
C THR A 163 -4.30 -4.69 33.05
N ASN A 164 -5.20 -3.70 33.14
CA ASN A 164 -5.12 -2.51 32.26
C ASN A 164 -3.81 -1.74 32.47
N ALA A 165 -3.27 -1.70 33.69
CA ALA A 165 -1.97 -1.10 33.98
C ALA A 165 -0.82 -1.83 33.27
N GLN A 166 -0.83 -3.18 33.28
CA GLN A 166 0.16 -3.98 32.55
C GLN A 166 0.05 -3.78 31.03
N ARG A 167 -1.17 -3.71 30.48
CA ARG A 167 -1.39 -3.42 29.04
C ARG A 167 -0.88 -2.04 28.66
N SER A 168 -1.10 -1.04 29.51
CA SER A 168 -0.56 0.31 29.31
C SER A 168 0.97 0.29 29.23
N GLY A 169 1.64 -0.42 30.15
CA GLY A 169 3.09 -0.61 30.10
C GLY A 169 3.57 -1.31 28.82
N LEU A 170 2.92 -2.40 28.40
CA LEU A 170 3.28 -3.10 27.15
C LEU A 170 3.13 -2.23 25.90
N ASN A 171 2.12 -1.34 25.87
CA ASN A 171 1.91 -0.41 24.77
C ASN A 171 3.01 0.65 24.65
N GLN A 172 3.82 0.87 25.69
CA GLN A 172 4.95 1.81 25.64
C GLN A 172 6.20 1.21 24.99
N ILE A 173 6.34 -0.12 24.94
CA ILE A 173 7.55 -0.77 24.41
C ILE A 173 7.92 -0.32 22.98
N PRO A 174 6.97 -0.21 22.02
CA PRO A 174 7.29 0.32 20.70
C PRO A 174 7.79 1.77 20.73
N ASN A 175 7.27 2.61 21.64
CA ASN A 175 7.71 4.00 21.80
C ASN A 175 9.12 4.08 22.39
N HIS A 176 9.47 3.19 23.32
CA HIS A 176 10.85 3.06 23.82
C HIS A 176 11.83 2.69 22.69
N ARG A 177 11.44 1.74 21.82
CA ARG A 177 12.27 1.40 20.66
C ARG A 177 12.42 2.59 19.70
N PHE A 178 11.34 3.33 19.47
CA PHE A 178 11.36 4.51 18.61
C PHE A 178 12.27 5.62 19.19
N THR A 179 12.15 5.90 20.48
CA THR A 179 12.96 6.92 21.19
C THR A 179 14.41 6.52 21.43
N LEU A 180 14.74 5.22 21.41
CA LEU A 180 16.13 4.77 21.41
C LEU A 180 16.79 4.92 20.04
N TRP A 181 16.00 4.79 18.97
CA TRP A 181 16.51 4.78 17.61
C TRP A 181 16.86 6.17 17.09
N TRP A 182 16.01 7.16 17.38
CA TRP A 182 16.20 8.58 17.06
C TRP A 182 16.73 9.33 18.27
#